data_AF-A0A286UTI4-F1
#
_entry.id   AF-A0A286UTI4-F1
#
_cell.length_a   1.000
_cell.length_b   1.000
_cell.length_c   1.000
_cell.angle_alpha   90.00
_cell.angle_beta   90.00
_cell.angle_gamma   90.00
#
_symmetry.space_group_name_H-M   'P 1'
#
loop_
_entity.id
_entity.type
_entity.pdbx_description
1 polymer ?
#
loop_
_entity_poly.entity_id
_entity_poly.type
_entity_poly.pdbx_seq_one_letter_code
_entity_poly.pdbx_strand_id
1 'polypeptide(L)'
;MTRPSQLRFASSFSGFHSQDQVLTPRTPHSRAGRAEEARPPDETELDDYEYQHQSEPLLTSSASDTFPHRQPLREHKSNARNGISNLNWPLILYRAPLIVGLITALFLLFLIIMSVEKPETLHSYLHDPVPSHNDQKPPIETTASLPSDSPTTITQENGPEMLMPYKISYSQYSEFPLKPLEYREECSKYLASMKGPMGTYWHTPDSGSVDVEHVDDKQTDRIGVDGVVKTCSSTITYMLDGKVGLAADLALLAQVAGLAREKNRTLLIDDRYWNRGNWTDHFLDIRSLQPGPEPGCLPPPVNELVACPRTARHWIVNSRTALFHFGHHFMDEYENPYARELRRLKPIFQRAAYSLSHSLRPNTISAGLIQKARKALGNSYIAVHIRRGDRKPESWQYRGAYVPLDDYVQNLEKTQDRLLQMSPEADSKPVKVYIASDDPHSISEFQYLLNEGRYESTEILTMETSGDKDLEMLASRKAYFQQEFNDLDEDERILSTRGAIVELALTSGLWTWNGDPETEGTTLEAVICTISSNFCKIAAVGQGWEPAFGFEDGDLDKTIMTMNDEKKRWVEIDNAGEIDPVWRAFELF
;
A
#
# COMPACT_ATOMS: atom_id res chain seq x y z
N MET A 1 -44.66 -36.35 -10.20
CA MET A 1 -44.11 -34.98 -10.18
C MET A 1 -44.45 -34.37 -8.84
N THR A 2 -43.44 -34.24 -7.99
CA THR A 2 -43.52 -33.80 -6.60
C THR A 2 -42.23 -33.04 -6.31
N ARG A 3 -42.40 -31.85 -5.75
CA ARG A 3 -41.36 -30.83 -5.50
C ARG A 3 -40.50 -31.25 -4.30
N PRO A 4 -39.15 -31.24 -4.37
CA PRO A 4 -38.33 -31.45 -3.18
C PRO A 4 -38.29 -30.19 -2.30
N SER A 5 -38.31 -30.44 -0.99
CA SER A 5 -38.28 -29.50 0.12
C SER A 5 -36.90 -28.86 0.36
N GLN A 6 -36.91 -27.70 1.02
CA GLN A 6 -35.75 -26.93 1.46
C GLN A 6 -34.95 -27.64 2.56
N LEU A 7 -33.62 -27.66 2.42
CA LEU A 7 -32.68 -28.04 3.48
C LEU A 7 -32.39 -26.83 4.38
N ARG A 8 -32.72 -26.96 5.67
CA ARG A 8 -32.27 -26.09 6.75
C ARG A 8 -30.94 -26.62 7.27
N PHE A 9 -29.89 -25.81 7.24
CA PHE A 9 -28.69 -26.05 8.05
C PHE A 9 -28.82 -25.29 9.37
N ALA A 10 -28.90 -26.05 10.46
CA ALA A 10 -28.82 -25.55 11.82
C ALA A 10 -27.35 -25.64 12.27
N SER A 11 -26.72 -24.50 12.56
CA SER A 11 -25.47 -24.44 13.31
C SER A 11 -25.81 -24.20 14.78
N SER A 12 -25.77 -25.26 15.56
CA SER A 12 -25.79 -25.25 17.02
C SER A 12 -24.41 -24.84 17.55
N PHE A 13 -24.32 -23.71 18.24
CA PHE A 13 -23.20 -23.41 19.14
C PHE A 13 -23.76 -23.24 20.55
N SER A 14 -23.48 -24.22 21.40
CA SER A 14 -23.87 -24.23 22.81
C SER A 14 -22.92 -23.36 23.62
N GLY A 15 -23.47 -22.46 24.43
CA GLY A 15 -22.73 -21.74 25.45
C GLY A 15 -22.25 -22.66 26.58
N PHE A 16 -21.05 -22.38 27.08
CA PHE A 16 -20.65 -22.78 28.42
C PHE A 16 -20.03 -21.57 29.11
N HIS A 17 -20.56 -21.32 30.31
CA HIS A 17 -20.19 -20.29 31.25
C HIS A 17 -19.48 -21.01 32.41
N SER A 18 -18.23 -20.69 32.71
CA SER A 18 -17.65 -20.90 34.05
C SER A 18 -16.41 -20.04 34.28
N GLN A 19 -16.32 -19.59 35.52
CA GLN A 19 -15.44 -18.59 36.10
C GLN A 19 -13.95 -18.97 36.18
N ASP A 20 -13.15 -17.91 36.31
CA ASP A 20 -11.85 -17.82 36.97
C ASP A 20 -10.74 -18.81 36.62
N GLN A 21 -9.87 -18.39 35.69
CA GLN A 21 -8.45 -18.70 35.81
C GLN A 21 -7.59 -17.55 35.29
N VAL A 22 -6.99 -16.83 36.25
CA VAL A 22 -5.84 -15.94 36.03
C VAL A 22 -4.66 -16.82 35.63
N LEU A 23 -4.29 -16.79 34.35
CA LEU A 23 -3.00 -17.24 33.86
C LEU A 23 -2.46 -16.16 32.92
N THR A 24 -1.56 -15.32 33.45
CA THR A 24 -0.71 -14.44 32.65
C THR A 24 0.14 -15.26 31.68
N PRO A 25 0.18 -14.90 30.38
CA PRO A 25 1.28 -15.29 29.51
C PRO A 25 2.31 -14.16 29.48
N ARG A 26 3.51 -14.44 29.99
CA ARG A 26 4.71 -13.64 29.67
C ARG A 26 5.06 -13.84 28.19
N THR A 27 5.31 -12.71 27.52
CA THR A 27 6.02 -12.45 26.26
C THR A 27 6.67 -13.63 25.52
N PRO A 28 6.65 -13.56 24.18
CA PRO A 28 7.88 -13.63 23.40
C PRO A 28 8.14 -12.27 22.74
N HIS A 29 9.22 -11.63 23.16
CA HIS A 29 9.79 -10.51 22.42
C HIS A 29 10.24 -11.01 21.04
N SER A 30 9.52 -10.62 20.01
CA SER A 30 9.99 -10.60 18.63
C SER A 30 9.63 -9.25 18.04
N ARG A 31 10.28 -8.20 18.57
CA ARG A 31 10.41 -6.93 17.85
C ARG A 31 11.38 -7.15 16.70
N ALA A 32 10.87 -7.64 15.58
CA ALA A 32 11.43 -7.31 14.27
C ALA A 32 10.60 -6.14 13.74
N GLY A 33 10.78 -4.96 14.35
CA GLY A 33 10.28 -3.73 13.76
C GLY A 33 11.10 -3.46 12.50
N ARG A 34 10.45 -3.46 11.34
CA ARG A 34 11.01 -2.87 10.11
C ARG A 34 11.44 -1.45 10.44
N ALA A 35 12.73 -1.18 10.38
CA ALA A 35 13.31 0.11 10.77
C ALA A 35 13.31 1.15 9.63
N GLU A 36 12.68 0.86 8.48
CA GLU A 36 12.80 1.70 7.28
C GLU A 36 11.74 2.81 7.11
N GLU A 37 10.66 2.89 7.91
CA GLU A 37 9.51 3.76 7.58
C GLU A 37 9.26 4.95 8.54
N ALA A 38 10.18 5.28 9.44
CA ALA A 38 10.05 6.47 10.28
C ALA A 38 10.81 7.68 9.70
N ARG A 39 10.19 8.41 8.75
CA ARG A 39 10.67 9.76 8.35
C ARG A 39 9.84 10.82 9.08
N PRO A 40 10.46 11.75 9.85
CA PRO A 40 9.75 12.92 10.35
C PRO A 40 9.52 13.93 9.21
N PRO A 41 8.41 14.69 9.22
CA PRO A 41 8.21 15.76 8.27
C PRO A 41 9.08 16.95 8.72
N ASP A 42 10.05 17.33 7.89
CA ASP A 42 10.58 18.68 7.92
C ASP A 42 10.31 19.33 6.57
N GLU A 43 9.69 20.49 6.63
CA GLU A 43 9.27 21.30 5.50
C GLU A 43 10.43 22.21 5.09
N THR A 44 10.79 22.18 3.82
CA THR A 44 11.11 23.40 3.04
C THR A 44 11.16 23.07 1.56
N GLU A 45 10.78 24.08 0.77
CA GLU A 45 10.32 24.04 -0.62
C GLU A 45 11.42 23.78 -1.67
N LEU A 46 10.97 23.23 -2.82
CA LEU A 46 11.39 23.47 -4.22
C LEU A 46 12.91 23.56 -4.55
N ASP A 47 13.44 22.53 -5.20
CA ASP A 47 13.87 22.53 -6.62
C ASP A 47 14.65 21.25 -6.98
N ASP A 48 14.57 20.85 -8.25
CA ASP A 48 15.26 19.73 -8.91
C ASP A 48 16.66 19.44 -8.36
N TYR A 49 16.93 18.26 -7.76
CA TYR A 49 18.20 17.54 -7.92
C TYR A 49 18.09 16.05 -7.51
N GLU A 50 18.69 15.24 -8.37
CA GLU A 50 19.05 13.83 -8.26
C GLU A 50 19.77 13.51 -6.93
N TYR A 51 19.11 12.81 -5.99
CA TYR A 51 19.75 12.34 -4.76
C TYR A 51 20.19 10.88 -4.84
N GLN A 52 21.50 10.72 -5.05
CA GLN A 52 22.28 9.53 -4.71
C GLN A 52 22.27 9.30 -3.20
N HIS A 53 21.39 8.43 -2.70
CA HIS A 53 21.62 7.78 -1.42
C HIS A 53 22.43 6.50 -1.63
N GLN A 54 23.66 6.53 -1.09
CA GLN A 54 24.54 5.39 -0.86
C GLN A 54 24.02 4.60 0.34
N SER A 55 23.67 3.34 0.12
CA SER A 55 23.71 2.31 1.15
C SER A 55 24.60 1.20 0.59
N GLU A 56 25.91 1.33 0.81
CA GLU A 56 26.80 0.18 0.66
C GLU A 56 26.35 -0.92 1.64
N PRO A 57 26.27 -2.18 1.22
CA PRO A 57 25.94 -3.26 2.13
C PRO A 57 27.12 -3.50 3.08
N LEU A 58 27.04 -2.91 4.27
CA LEU A 58 27.79 -3.38 5.43
C LEU A 58 27.24 -4.77 5.78
N LEU A 59 27.95 -5.81 5.32
CA LEU A 59 28.17 -7.13 5.94
C LEU A 59 28.57 -8.14 4.84
N THR A 60 29.76 -7.99 4.25
CA THR A 60 30.43 -9.08 3.53
C THR A 60 30.94 -10.10 4.54
N SER A 61 30.27 -11.25 4.60
CA SER A 61 30.65 -12.41 5.41
C SER A 61 32.05 -12.92 5.07
N SER A 62 32.88 -13.11 6.10
CA SER A 62 34.30 -13.50 6.04
C SER A 62 34.55 -14.99 5.77
N ALA A 63 33.66 -15.69 5.08
CA ALA A 63 33.80 -17.12 4.81
C ALA A 63 33.30 -17.48 3.40
N SER A 64 34.15 -17.30 2.40
CA SER A 64 33.99 -17.96 1.09
C SER A 64 35.36 -18.38 0.55
N ASP A 65 35.47 -19.67 0.26
CA ASP A 65 36.67 -20.46 -0.06
C ASP A 65 37.21 -20.25 -1.49
N THR A 66 37.19 -19.03 -2.00
CA THR A 66 37.66 -18.74 -3.37
C THR A 66 38.64 -17.58 -3.42
N PHE A 67 39.80 -17.76 -2.80
CA PHE A 67 41.00 -17.01 -3.14
C PHE A 67 42.09 -17.96 -3.67
N PRO A 68 42.56 -17.79 -4.92
CA PRO A 68 43.49 -18.71 -5.53
C PRO A 68 44.90 -18.62 -4.95
N HIS A 69 45.56 -19.77 -4.96
CA HIS A 69 46.90 -20.06 -4.48
C HIS A 69 48.01 -19.08 -4.92
N ARG A 70 48.89 -18.79 -3.96
CA ARG A 70 50.22 -18.19 -4.14
C ARG A 70 51.09 -19.01 -5.09
N GLN A 71 51.85 -18.32 -5.94
CA GLN A 71 53.16 -18.80 -6.41
C GLN A 71 54.29 -18.23 -5.53
N PRO A 72 55.43 -18.94 -5.40
CA PRO A 72 56.48 -18.63 -4.44
C PRO A 72 57.70 -17.96 -5.08
N LEU A 73 58.45 -17.20 -4.27
CA LEU A 73 59.91 -17.18 -4.14
C LEU A 73 60.36 -15.80 -3.63
N ARG A 74 61.13 -15.75 -2.55
CA ARG A 74 62.60 -15.68 -2.62
C ARG A 74 63.16 -15.22 -1.27
N GLU A 75 63.98 -16.06 -0.67
CA GLU A 75 64.85 -15.70 0.45
C GLU A 75 65.82 -14.58 0.06
N HIS A 76 65.99 -13.60 0.95
CA HIS A 76 67.28 -12.94 1.15
C HIS A 76 67.45 -12.55 2.62
N LYS A 77 68.42 -13.18 3.28
CA LYS A 77 69.05 -12.71 4.51
C LYS A 77 69.95 -11.51 4.19
N SER A 78 69.91 -10.46 5.00
CA SER A 78 71.14 -9.92 5.63
C SER A 78 70.85 -8.81 6.65
N ASN A 79 71.47 -9.00 7.81
CA ASN A 79 72.22 -8.07 8.67
C ASN A 79 71.58 -6.80 9.27
N ALA A 80 71.74 -6.75 10.59
CA ALA A 80 71.48 -5.67 11.52
C ALA A 80 72.33 -4.40 11.26
N ARG A 81 71.73 -3.23 11.53
CA ARG A 81 72.35 -2.14 12.31
C ARG A 81 71.35 -1.03 12.65
N ASN A 82 71.61 -0.41 13.79
CA ASN A 82 70.82 0.57 14.52
C ASN A 82 70.43 1.82 13.71
N GLY A 83 69.24 2.36 14.01
CA GLY A 83 68.80 3.69 13.59
C GLY A 83 67.38 3.98 14.05
N ILE A 84 67.24 4.55 15.26
CA ILE A 84 65.98 5.17 15.69
C ILE A 84 65.79 6.42 14.82
N SER A 85 64.55 6.62 14.36
CA SER A 85 64.03 7.67 13.48
C SER A 85 63.92 7.28 11.99
N ASN A 86 62.83 6.59 11.67
CA ASN A 86 62.09 6.76 10.43
C ASN A 86 60.68 6.22 10.66
N LEU A 87 59.79 7.13 11.08
CA LEU A 87 58.37 6.82 11.24
C LEU A 87 57.82 6.48 9.85
N ASN A 88 57.43 5.22 9.67
CA ASN A 88 57.00 4.70 8.37
C ASN A 88 55.57 5.20 8.08
N TRP A 89 55.46 6.44 7.61
CA TRP A 89 54.22 7.14 7.26
C TRP A 89 53.19 6.31 6.47
N PRO A 90 53.56 5.47 5.48
CA PRO A 90 52.57 4.65 4.77
C PRO A 90 51.89 3.61 5.66
N LEU A 91 52.59 3.10 6.69
CA LEU A 91 52.01 2.16 7.66
C LEU A 91 51.03 2.85 8.62
N ILE A 92 51.26 4.13 8.90
CA ILE A 92 50.38 4.96 9.74
C ILE A 92 49.12 5.34 8.97
N LEU A 93 49.24 5.72 7.70
CA LEU A 93 48.10 6.00 6.81
C LEU A 93 47.19 4.77 6.64
N TYR A 94 47.78 3.58 6.52
CA TYR A 94 46.98 2.34 6.42
C TYR A 94 46.22 1.98 7.70
N ARG A 95 46.69 2.46 8.87
CA ARG A 95 46.04 2.24 10.18
C ARG A 95 45.23 3.44 10.68
N ALA A 96 45.27 4.56 9.97
CA ALA A 96 44.52 5.76 10.32
C ALA A 96 43.01 5.52 10.47
N PRO A 97 42.33 4.74 9.60
CA PRO A 97 40.89 4.50 9.76
C PRO A 97 40.56 3.76 11.06
N LEU A 98 41.43 2.83 11.48
CA LEU A 98 41.24 2.05 12.70
C LEU A 98 41.49 2.89 13.95
N ILE A 99 42.50 3.76 13.92
CA ILE A 99 42.78 4.72 15.00
C ILE A 99 41.65 5.75 15.11
N VAL A 100 41.19 6.29 13.98
CA VAL A 100 40.04 7.21 13.95
C VAL A 100 38.80 6.52 14.50
N GLY A 101 38.47 5.30 14.03
CA GLY A 101 37.33 4.54 14.52
C GLY A 101 37.40 4.25 16.03
N LEU A 102 38.59 3.94 16.56
CA LEU A 102 38.79 3.74 18.01
C LEU A 102 38.57 5.04 18.80
N ILE A 103 39.08 6.17 18.30
CA ILE A 103 38.89 7.49 18.94
C ILE A 103 37.41 7.88 18.92
N THR A 104 36.72 7.68 17.79
CA THR A 104 35.29 7.97 17.67
C THR A 104 34.46 7.09 18.60
N ALA A 105 34.79 5.79 18.72
CA ALA A 105 34.11 4.89 19.63
C ALA A 105 34.32 5.28 21.11
N LEU A 106 35.54 5.67 21.50
CA LEU A 106 35.82 6.16 22.85
C LEU A 106 35.11 7.49 23.14
N PHE A 107 35.01 8.38 22.15
CA PHE A 107 34.28 9.63 22.27
C PHE A 107 32.77 9.40 22.45
N LEU A 108 32.17 8.50 21.66
CA LEU A 108 30.76 8.13 21.82
C LEU A 108 30.49 7.46 23.17
N LEU A 109 31.37 6.57 23.62
CA LEU A 109 31.27 5.96 24.95
C LEU A 109 31.33 7.03 26.05
N PHE A 110 32.23 8.01 25.93
CA PHE A 110 32.31 9.13 26.85
C PHE A 110 31.03 9.97 26.87
N LEU A 111 30.43 10.27 25.70
CA LEU A 111 29.15 10.97 25.62
C LEU A 111 28.00 10.17 26.26
N ILE A 112 27.97 8.85 26.08
CA ILE A 112 26.98 7.97 26.73
C ILE A 112 27.14 8.04 28.25
N ILE A 113 28.36 7.90 28.77
CA ILE A 113 28.65 7.99 30.22
C ILE A 113 28.26 9.37 30.76
N MET A 114 28.61 10.45 30.05
CA MET A 114 28.21 11.82 30.42
C MET A 114 26.69 12.00 30.43
N SER A 115 25.96 11.40 29.49
CA SER A 115 24.49 11.49 29.45
C SER A 115 23.82 10.79 30.64
N VAL A 116 24.43 9.71 31.14
CA VAL A 116 23.89 8.94 32.28
C VAL A 116 24.26 9.57 33.61
N GLU A 117 25.51 10.01 33.79
CA GLU A 117 25.97 10.54 35.07
C GLU A 117 25.63 12.02 35.29
N LYS A 118 25.58 12.83 34.22
CA LYS A 118 25.41 14.30 34.32
C LYS A 118 24.62 14.88 33.13
N PRO A 119 23.32 14.55 32.99
CA PRO A 119 22.50 15.03 31.87
C PRO A 119 22.44 16.56 31.77
N GLU A 120 22.46 17.26 32.92
CA GLU A 120 22.39 18.74 32.98
C GLU A 120 23.58 19.45 32.32
N THR A 121 24.78 18.87 32.37
CA THR A 121 25.97 19.45 31.72
C THR A 121 25.96 19.31 30.20
N LEU A 122 25.24 18.31 29.67
CA LEU A 122 25.09 18.14 28.22
C LEU A 122 24.12 19.19 27.66
N HIS A 123 23.05 19.48 28.40
CA HIS A 123 22.09 20.53 28.05
C HIS A 123 22.71 21.93 28.05
N SER A 124 23.67 22.23 28.93
CA SER A 124 24.34 23.53 28.93
C SER A 124 25.29 23.76 27.76
N TYR A 125 25.82 22.70 27.14
CA TYR A 125 26.69 22.81 25.96
C TYR A 125 25.93 22.88 24.63
N LEU A 126 24.66 22.43 24.62
CA LEU A 126 23.81 22.42 23.42
C LEU A 126 22.95 23.69 23.28
N HIS A 127 22.83 24.49 24.34
CA HIS A 127 22.12 25.76 24.30
C HIS A 127 23.10 26.93 24.45
N ASP A 128 23.56 27.47 23.33
CA ASP A 128 24.07 28.84 23.30
C ASP A 128 22.91 29.81 23.66
N PRO A 129 23.12 30.79 24.55
CA PRO A 129 22.09 31.74 24.93
C PRO A 129 21.83 32.72 23.78
N VAL A 130 20.62 32.68 23.23
CA VAL A 130 20.09 33.72 22.33
C VAL A 130 20.12 35.09 23.05
N PRO A 131 20.66 36.16 22.45
CA PRO A 131 20.64 37.49 23.06
C PRO A 131 19.20 37.98 23.19
N SER A 132 18.77 38.28 24.41
CA SER A 132 17.48 38.88 24.70
C SER A 132 17.42 40.31 24.17
N HIS A 133 16.56 40.53 23.17
CA HIS A 133 16.24 41.85 22.66
C HIS A 133 15.28 42.55 23.65
N ASN A 134 15.72 43.70 24.17
CA ASN A 134 14.95 44.55 25.07
C ASN A 134 13.64 45.04 24.43
N ASP A 135 12.51 44.80 25.10
CA ASP A 135 11.25 45.51 24.84
C ASP A 135 11.24 46.85 25.57
N GLN A 136 11.26 47.93 24.77
CA GLN A 136 10.98 49.29 25.19
C GLN A 136 9.46 49.54 25.21
N LYS A 137 8.97 49.84 26.41
CA LYS A 137 7.69 50.48 26.70
C LYS A 137 7.62 51.91 26.14
N PRO A 138 6.45 52.37 25.67
CA PRO A 138 6.06 53.78 25.80
C PRO A 138 4.81 53.96 26.69
N PRO A 139 4.67 55.11 27.37
CA PRO A 139 3.54 55.42 28.25
C PRO A 139 2.41 56.10 27.47
N ILE A 140 1.15 55.74 27.76
CA ILE A 140 -0.01 56.56 27.35
C ILE A 140 -0.92 56.77 28.57
N GLU A 141 -1.42 57.99 28.59
CA GLU A 141 -1.93 58.76 29.70
C GLU A 141 -3.33 58.37 30.20
N THR A 142 -3.56 58.83 31.41
CA THR A 142 -4.75 58.76 32.25
C THR A 142 -5.90 59.62 31.71
N THR A 143 -7.09 59.04 31.56
CA THR A 143 -8.35 59.77 31.79
C THR A 143 -9.40 58.84 32.39
N ALA A 144 -9.96 59.28 33.51
CA ALA A 144 -10.95 58.60 34.33
C ALA A 144 -12.39 58.95 33.91
N SER A 145 -13.32 57.99 34.05
CA SER A 145 -14.71 58.23 34.52
C SER A 145 -15.47 56.90 34.74
N LEU A 146 -15.59 56.54 36.04
CA LEU A 146 -16.75 56.09 36.85
C LEU A 146 -17.95 55.27 36.26
N PRO A 147 -18.69 54.53 37.12
CA PRO A 147 -19.08 53.13 36.90
C PRO A 147 -20.59 52.90 36.75
N SER A 148 -20.99 51.69 36.34
CA SER A 148 -22.33 51.15 36.65
C SER A 148 -22.32 49.62 36.74
N ASP A 149 -22.50 49.15 37.98
CA ASP A 149 -23.23 47.98 38.46
C ASP A 149 -23.13 46.59 37.78
N SER A 150 -22.55 45.69 38.57
CA SER A 150 -22.68 44.23 38.54
C SER A 150 -24.14 43.76 38.82
N PRO A 151 -24.46 42.46 38.64
CA PRO A 151 -24.12 41.50 39.69
C PRO A 151 -23.48 40.21 39.20
N THR A 152 -22.37 39.93 39.88
CA THR A 152 -21.76 38.64 40.15
C THR A 152 -22.80 37.55 40.42
N THR A 153 -22.75 36.45 39.67
CA THR A 153 -23.26 35.15 40.14
C THR A 153 -22.07 34.25 40.43
N ILE A 154 -22.19 33.62 41.59
CA ILE A 154 -21.18 32.90 42.35
C ILE A 154 -21.03 31.48 41.80
N THR A 155 -19.78 31.06 41.75
CA THR A 155 -19.25 29.68 41.74
C THR A 155 -20.17 28.60 42.34
N GLN A 156 -20.48 27.57 41.56
CA GLN A 156 -20.69 26.19 42.01
C GLN A 156 -19.63 25.33 41.32
N GLU A 157 -18.59 24.94 42.06
CA GLU A 157 -18.44 23.61 42.66
C GLU A 157 -18.15 22.51 41.62
N ASN A 158 -16.86 22.38 41.31
CA ASN A 158 -16.08 21.14 41.16
C ASN A 158 -16.91 19.84 41.23
N GLY A 159 -17.55 19.48 40.12
CA GLY A 159 -17.66 18.07 39.74
C GLY A 159 -16.28 17.60 39.25
N PRO A 160 -15.97 16.29 39.28
CA PRO A 160 -14.82 15.80 38.53
C PRO A 160 -15.04 16.21 37.08
N GLU A 161 -14.15 17.08 36.59
CA GLU A 161 -14.11 17.52 35.20
C GLU A 161 -14.02 16.26 34.35
N MET A 162 -15.20 15.81 33.89
CA MET A 162 -15.35 14.63 33.07
C MET A 162 -14.68 15.01 31.76
N LEU A 163 -13.42 14.59 31.59
CA LEU A 163 -12.58 14.81 30.41
C LEU A 163 -13.47 14.79 29.16
N MET A 164 -13.81 15.97 28.67
CA MET A 164 -14.68 16.08 27.50
C MET A 164 -13.95 15.37 26.36
N PRO A 165 -14.60 14.43 25.64
CA PRO A 165 -14.00 13.83 24.47
C PRO A 165 -13.54 14.97 23.56
N TYR A 166 -12.26 14.98 23.21
CA TYR A 166 -11.70 15.96 22.29
C TYR A 166 -12.56 15.98 21.03
N LYS A 167 -13.27 17.08 20.77
CA LYS A 167 -14.05 17.29 19.55
C LYS A 167 -13.12 17.81 18.46
N ILE A 168 -13.20 17.23 17.28
CA ILE A 168 -12.51 17.75 16.09
C ILE A 168 -13.31 18.95 15.59
N SER A 169 -12.62 20.04 15.24
CA SER A 169 -13.24 21.24 14.67
C SER A 169 -12.57 21.59 13.35
N TYR A 170 -13.36 21.59 12.29
CA TYR A 170 -12.95 22.06 10.96
C TYR A 170 -13.34 23.52 10.70
N SER A 171 -13.58 24.31 11.75
CA SER A 171 -13.99 25.72 11.64
C SER A 171 -13.01 26.62 10.88
N GLN A 172 -11.74 26.21 10.75
CA GLN A 172 -10.73 26.91 9.96
C GLN A 172 -10.86 26.69 8.44
N TYR A 173 -11.65 25.71 8.01
CA TYR A 173 -11.85 25.39 6.60
C TYR A 173 -13.17 26.01 6.10
N SER A 174 -13.12 26.59 4.90
CA SER A 174 -14.27 27.25 4.27
C SER A 174 -14.96 26.40 3.21
N GLU A 175 -14.28 25.36 2.71
CA GLU A 175 -14.75 24.49 1.62
C GLU A 175 -14.84 23.05 2.12
N PHE A 176 -15.90 22.34 1.71
CA PHE A 176 -16.12 20.94 2.05
C PHE A 176 -16.54 20.10 0.82
N PRO A 177 -16.16 18.80 0.75
CA PRO A 177 -15.26 18.13 1.70
C PRO A 177 -13.86 18.74 1.67
N LEU A 178 -13.06 18.45 2.69
CA LEU A 178 -11.66 18.87 2.67
C LEU A 178 -10.94 18.25 1.48
N LYS A 179 -9.92 18.93 0.98
CA LYS A 179 -9.05 18.41 -0.07
C LYS A 179 -8.27 17.20 0.47
N PRO A 180 -7.86 16.26 -0.39
CA PRO A 180 -7.08 15.09 0.03
C PRO A 180 -5.85 15.41 0.89
N LEU A 181 -5.13 16.49 0.56
CA LEU A 181 -3.97 16.95 1.33
C LEU A 181 -4.34 17.60 2.67
N GLU A 182 -5.47 18.31 2.75
CA GLU A 182 -5.95 18.89 4.00
C GLU A 182 -6.32 17.78 5.00
N TYR A 183 -6.96 16.69 4.53
CA TYR A 183 -7.17 15.50 5.36
C TYR A 183 -5.86 14.87 5.86
N ARG A 184 -4.82 14.85 5.02
CA ARG A 184 -3.49 14.36 5.42
C ARG A 184 -2.90 15.23 6.54
N GLU A 185 -2.99 16.55 6.42
CA GLU A 185 -2.52 17.50 7.43
C GLU A 185 -3.26 17.32 8.77
N GLU A 186 -4.58 17.17 8.73
CA GLU A 186 -5.39 16.91 9.93
C GLU A 186 -5.02 15.59 10.59
N CYS A 187 -4.73 14.54 9.82
CA CYS A 187 -4.19 13.29 10.35
C CYS A 187 -2.80 13.48 11.00
N SER A 188 -1.89 14.23 10.37
CA SER A 188 -0.58 14.55 10.96
C SER A 188 -0.72 15.28 12.30
N LYS A 189 -1.60 16.30 12.37
CA LYS A 189 -1.89 17.03 13.62
C LYS A 189 -2.42 16.09 14.70
N TYR A 190 -3.37 15.23 14.34
CA TYR A 190 -3.96 14.26 15.26
C TYR A 190 -2.91 13.31 15.83
N LEU A 191 -2.06 12.70 14.99
CA LEU A 191 -1.02 11.78 15.46
C LEU A 191 0.08 12.49 16.26
N ALA A 192 0.48 13.71 15.88
CA ALA A 192 1.44 14.50 16.64
C ALA A 192 0.93 14.86 18.04
N SER A 193 -0.39 14.97 18.22
CA SER A 193 -1.01 15.23 19.51
C SER A 193 -1.05 14.01 20.44
N MET A 194 -0.91 12.79 19.89
CA MET A 194 -0.94 11.57 20.69
C MET A 194 0.35 11.41 21.51
N LYS A 195 0.22 11.54 22.84
CA LYS A 195 1.28 11.20 23.78
C LYS A 195 1.14 9.74 24.22
N GLY A 196 1.97 8.85 23.67
CA GLY A 196 2.09 7.48 24.18
C GLY A 196 2.04 6.40 23.09
N PRO A 197 2.15 5.12 23.48
CA PRO A 197 2.00 4.01 22.55
C PRO A 197 0.58 4.03 21.98
N MET A 198 0.46 4.08 20.66
CA MET A 198 -0.83 3.87 20.02
C MET A 198 -1.30 2.45 20.36
N GLY A 199 -2.57 2.32 20.77
CA GLY A 199 -3.16 1.05 21.17
C GLY A 199 -3.32 0.06 20.01
N THR A 200 -4.31 -0.83 20.11
CA THR A 200 -4.68 -1.71 19.00
C THR A 200 -5.12 -0.89 17.78
N TYR A 201 -5.23 -1.53 16.61
CA TYR A 201 -5.63 -0.83 15.41
C TYR A 201 -6.92 -0.04 15.67
N TRP A 202 -8.01 -0.65 16.14
CA TRP A 202 -9.28 0.06 16.41
C TRP A 202 -9.37 0.73 17.80
N HIS A 203 -8.24 1.16 18.36
CA HIS A 203 -8.24 1.76 19.70
C HIS A 203 -9.10 3.02 19.77
N THR A 204 -9.97 3.05 20.78
CA THR A 204 -10.71 4.25 21.20
C THR A 204 -10.11 4.71 22.53
N PRO A 205 -9.69 5.98 22.65
CA PRO A 205 -9.19 6.51 23.91
C PRO A 205 -10.21 6.35 25.04
N ASP A 206 -9.74 6.23 26.29
CA ASP A 206 -10.61 6.14 27.47
C ASP A 206 -11.52 7.37 27.63
N SER A 207 -11.11 8.53 27.09
CA SER A 207 -11.92 9.75 27.02
C SER A 207 -13.07 9.69 26.00
N GLY A 208 -13.23 8.57 25.28
CA GLY A 208 -14.24 8.38 24.25
C GLY A 208 -13.73 8.58 22.82
N SER A 209 -14.62 8.33 21.84
CA SER A 209 -14.33 8.54 20.42
C SER A 209 -14.16 10.04 20.13
N VAL A 210 -13.06 10.36 19.47
CA VAL A 210 -12.76 11.71 18.99
C VAL A 210 -13.40 11.86 17.61
N ASP A 211 -14.30 12.83 17.46
CA ASP A 211 -15.06 13.05 16.23
C ASP A 211 -15.50 14.52 16.10
N VAL A 212 -16.04 14.87 14.93
CA VAL A 212 -16.74 16.13 14.69
C VAL A 212 -18.16 16.11 15.27
N GLU A 213 -18.80 17.28 15.31
CA GLU A 213 -20.19 17.37 15.75
C GLU A 213 -21.14 16.98 14.62
N HIS A 214 -22.01 16.00 14.85
CA HIS A 214 -23.00 15.55 13.87
C HIS A 214 -24.31 16.32 14.01
N VAL A 215 -24.92 16.68 12.88
CA VAL A 215 -26.16 17.47 12.87
C VAL A 215 -27.33 16.72 13.51
N ASP A 216 -27.37 15.39 13.37
CA ASP A 216 -28.45 14.56 13.91
C ASP A 216 -28.36 14.36 15.43
N ASP A 217 -27.20 14.57 16.05
CA ASP A 217 -27.05 14.55 17.52
C ASP A 217 -27.83 15.69 18.19
N LYS A 218 -28.06 16.80 17.47
CA LYS A 218 -28.86 17.94 17.94
C LYS A 218 -30.36 17.78 17.71
N GLN A 219 -30.77 16.73 16.99
CA GLN A 219 -32.12 16.56 16.49
C GLN A 219 -32.81 15.35 17.14
N THR A 220 -32.95 15.40 18.47
CA THR A 220 -33.62 14.35 19.27
C THR A 220 -35.12 14.22 19.03
N ASP A 221 -35.77 15.12 18.27
CA ASP A 221 -37.24 15.22 18.17
C ASP A 221 -37.80 15.24 16.74
N ARG A 222 -37.35 14.37 15.84
CA ARG A 222 -38.14 14.04 14.64
C ARG A 222 -38.42 12.56 14.54
N ILE A 223 -39.40 12.16 15.35
CA ILE A 223 -40.22 10.97 15.16
C ILE A 223 -40.73 10.96 13.72
N GLY A 224 -40.44 9.86 13.03
CA GLY A 224 -40.85 9.59 11.67
C GLY A 224 -42.37 9.57 11.53
N VAL A 225 -42.87 10.60 10.86
CA VAL A 225 -44.12 10.59 10.13
C VAL A 225 -43.70 11.03 8.72
N ASP A 226 -43.89 10.15 7.73
CA ASP A 226 -43.64 10.40 6.29
C ASP A 226 -42.22 10.18 5.73
N GLY A 227 -41.66 8.96 5.86
CA GLY A 227 -40.72 8.44 4.84
C GLY A 227 -39.40 9.20 4.62
N VAL A 228 -38.92 9.95 5.62
CA VAL A 228 -37.63 10.67 5.55
C VAL A 228 -36.47 9.67 5.60
N VAL A 229 -35.68 9.61 4.53
CA VAL A 229 -34.46 8.79 4.49
C VAL A 229 -33.43 9.39 5.45
N LYS A 230 -33.01 8.63 6.47
CA LYS A 230 -32.01 9.07 7.45
C LYS A 230 -30.60 8.99 6.85
N THR A 231 -29.72 9.90 7.26
CA THR A 231 -28.27 9.74 7.09
C THR A 231 -27.81 8.42 7.67
N CYS A 232 -26.86 7.76 7.00
CA CYS A 232 -26.27 6.52 7.50
C CYS A 232 -25.75 6.72 8.93
N SER A 233 -25.93 5.73 9.80
CA SER A 233 -25.43 5.75 11.18
C SER A 233 -23.91 5.72 11.22
N SER A 234 -23.25 4.99 10.32
CA SER A 234 -21.80 4.96 10.22
C SER A 234 -21.34 4.56 8.82
N THR A 235 -20.30 5.24 8.34
CA THR A 235 -19.77 5.04 7.00
C THR A 235 -18.26 4.90 6.99
N ILE A 236 -17.77 4.25 5.93
CA ILE A 236 -16.40 4.41 5.47
C ILE A 236 -16.48 4.94 4.04
N THR A 237 -15.89 6.10 3.78
CA THR A 237 -15.86 6.72 2.46
C THR A 237 -14.43 6.60 1.91
N TYR A 238 -14.28 6.08 0.70
CA TYR A 238 -13.02 6.19 -0.03
C TYR A 238 -13.08 7.35 -1.00
N MET A 239 -12.19 8.32 -0.83
CA MET A 239 -12.06 9.48 -1.71
C MET A 239 -10.94 9.25 -2.72
N LEU A 240 -11.32 9.29 -4.00
CA LEU A 240 -10.42 9.18 -5.13
C LEU A 240 -9.79 10.55 -5.40
N ASP A 241 -8.48 10.68 -5.18
CA ASP A 241 -7.77 11.96 -5.25
C ASP A 241 -7.21 12.30 -6.64
N GLY A 242 -7.21 11.33 -7.55
CA GLY A 242 -6.71 11.47 -8.92
C GLY A 242 -5.19 11.69 -9.01
N LYS A 243 -4.43 11.49 -7.93
CA LYS A 243 -2.97 11.68 -7.96
C LYS A 243 -2.18 10.38 -8.10
N VAL A 244 -2.79 9.25 -7.76
CA VAL A 244 -2.19 7.94 -7.90
C VAL A 244 -2.76 7.18 -9.11
N GLY A 245 -2.07 6.12 -9.52
CA GLY A 245 -2.52 5.27 -10.62
C GLY A 245 -3.79 4.49 -10.27
N LEU A 246 -4.59 4.14 -11.28
CA LEU A 246 -5.84 3.37 -11.14
C LEU A 246 -5.67 2.13 -10.24
N ALA A 247 -4.65 1.30 -10.50
CA ALA A 247 -4.44 0.08 -9.73
C ALA A 247 -4.03 0.35 -8.27
N ALA A 248 -3.39 1.48 -7.97
CA ALA A 248 -3.09 1.85 -6.60
C ALA A 248 -4.37 2.20 -5.83
N ASP A 249 -5.25 3.00 -6.44
CA ASP A 249 -6.58 3.32 -5.89
C ASP A 249 -7.39 2.04 -5.66
N LEU A 250 -7.46 1.15 -6.65
CA LEU A 250 -8.21 -0.11 -6.54
C LEU A 250 -7.66 -1.02 -5.44
N ALA A 251 -6.34 -1.10 -5.27
CA ALA A 251 -5.71 -1.89 -4.21
C ALA A 251 -6.07 -1.37 -2.81
N LEU A 252 -5.97 -0.06 -2.60
CA LEU A 252 -6.37 0.59 -1.34
C LEU A 252 -7.87 0.46 -1.08
N LEU A 253 -8.69 0.77 -2.09
CA LEU A 253 -10.14 0.66 -2.01
C LEU A 253 -10.59 -0.79 -1.71
N ALA A 254 -9.91 -1.80 -2.25
CA ALA A 254 -10.22 -3.19 -1.95
C ALA A 254 -10.06 -3.51 -0.45
N GLN A 255 -9.04 -2.93 0.20
CA GLN A 255 -8.89 -3.05 1.66
C GLN A 255 -9.98 -2.29 2.41
N VAL A 256 -10.22 -1.03 2.04
CA VAL A 256 -11.27 -0.18 2.64
C VAL A 256 -12.64 -0.87 2.56
N ALA A 257 -12.96 -1.46 1.41
CA ALA A 257 -14.21 -2.18 1.22
C ALA A 257 -14.34 -3.38 2.16
N GLY A 258 -13.24 -4.11 2.38
CA GLY A 258 -13.18 -5.19 3.35
C GLY A 258 -13.35 -4.72 4.79
N LEU A 259 -12.69 -3.62 5.17
CA LEU A 259 -12.86 -3.02 6.50
C LEU A 259 -14.30 -2.56 6.73
N ALA A 260 -14.96 -2.00 5.71
CA ALA A 260 -16.37 -1.60 5.80
C ALA A 260 -17.29 -2.80 6.07
N ARG A 261 -17.04 -3.96 5.44
CA ARG A 261 -17.79 -5.20 5.74
C ARG A 261 -17.52 -5.70 7.16
N GLU A 262 -16.25 -5.78 7.55
CA GLU A 262 -15.84 -6.27 8.89
C GLU A 262 -16.36 -5.39 10.02
N LYS A 263 -16.41 -4.07 9.82
CA LYS A 263 -16.91 -3.10 10.80
C LYS A 263 -18.38 -2.78 10.68
N ASN A 264 -19.10 -3.49 9.80
CA ASN A 264 -20.52 -3.29 9.57
C ASN A 264 -20.85 -1.80 9.31
N ARG A 265 -20.10 -1.17 8.40
CA ARG A 265 -20.26 0.23 7.99
C ARG A 265 -20.68 0.32 6.53
N THR A 266 -21.47 1.36 6.20
CA THR A 266 -21.84 1.62 4.81
C THR A 266 -20.64 2.17 4.05
N LEU A 267 -20.27 1.49 2.96
CA LEU A 267 -19.16 1.90 2.09
C LEU A 267 -19.66 2.92 1.06
N LEU A 268 -18.92 4.01 0.89
CA LEU A 268 -19.20 5.06 -0.09
C LEU A 268 -17.94 5.38 -0.91
N ILE A 269 -18.14 5.80 -2.16
CA ILE A 269 -17.07 6.34 -3.02
C ILE A 269 -17.31 7.84 -3.18
N ASP A 270 -16.25 8.61 -3.03
CA ASP A 270 -16.22 10.04 -3.33
C ASP A 270 -15.23 10.27 -4.47
N ASP A 271 -15.76 10.48 -5.68
CA ASP A 271 -15.01 10.63 -6.94
C ASP A 271 -14.87 12.09 -7.39
N ARG A 272 -15.25 13.06 -6.55
CA ARG A 272 -15.26 14.50 -6.93
C ARG A 272 -13.90 15.06 -7.34
N TYR A 273 -12.81 14.45 -6.86
CA TYR A 273 -11.44 14.86 -7.20
C TYR A 273 -10.74 13.88 -8.15
N TRP A 274 -11.47 12.89 -8.68
CA TRP A 274 -10.86 11.86 -9.52
C TRP A 274 -10.64 12.38 -10.93
N ASN A 275 -9.43 12.20 -11.45
CA ASN A 275 -9.04 12.65 -12.78
C ASN A 275 -9.40 11.64 -13.89
N ARG A 276 -10.21 10.62 -13.60
CA ARG A 276 -10.52 9.53 -14.53
C ARG A 276 -11.99 9.51 -14.98
N GLY A 277 -12.72 10.59 -14.75
CA GLY A 277 -14.18 10.63 -14.86
C GLY A 277 -14.84 10.23 -13.53
N ASN A 278 -16.10 9.82 -13.58
CA ASN A 278 -16.83 9.34 -12.40
C ASN A 278 -16.59 7.84 -12.19
N TRP A 279 -16.77 7.36 -10.96
CA TRP A 279 -16.72 5.94 -10.62
C TRP A 279 -17.62 5.10 -11.53
N THR A 280 -18.84 5.59 -11.78
CA THR A 280 -19.87 4.89 -12.55
C THR A 280 -19.57 4.79 -14.05
N ASP A 281 -18.65 5.61 -14.57
CA ASP A 281 -18.19 5.52 -15.97
C ASP A 281 -17.40 4.23 -16.24
N HIS A 282 -16.92 3.58 -15.16
CA HIS A 282 -16.03 2.43 -15.18
C HIS A 282 -16.57 1.21 -14.43
N PHE A 283 -17.18 1.43 -13.27
CA PHE A 283 -17.60 0.40 -12.32
C PHE A 283 -19.09 0.51 -11.99
N LEU A 284 -19.67 -0.57 -11.48
CA LEU A 284 -21.02 -0.54 -10.92
C LEU A 284 -21.03 0.27 -9.63
N ASP A 285 -22.19 0.84 -9.30
CA ASP A 285 -22.39 1.52 -8.01
C ASP A 285 -22.10 0.54 -6.87
N ILE A 286 -21.15 0.91 -6.01
CA ILE A 286 -20.69 0.08 -4.91
C ILE A 286 -21.81 -0.25 -3.92
N ARG A 287 -22.80 0.63 -3.78
CA ARG A 287 -23.94 0.45 -2.87
C ARG A 287 -24.88 -0.64 -3.38
N SER A 288 -24.89 -0.93 -4.67
CA SER A 288 -25.66 -2.04 -5.23
C SER A 288 -25.04 -3.40 -4.93
N LEU A 289 -23.70 -3.45 -4.81
CA LEU A 289 -22.93 -4.68 -4.58
C LEU A 289 -22.64 -4.93 -3.10
N GLN A 290 -22.50 -3.85 -2.32
CA GLN A 290 -22.26 -3.85 -0.89
C GLN A 290 -23.19 -2.83 -0.21
N PRO A 291 -24.49 -3.17 -0.01
CA PRO A 291 -25.52 -2.23 0.44
C PRO A 291 -25.34 -1.68 1.87
N GLY A 292 -24.39 -2.21 2.65
CA GLY A 292 -24.15 -1.80 4.03
C GLY A 292 -25.25 -2.27 5.01
N PRO A 293 -25.12 -1.93 6.31
CA PRO A 293 -26.11 -2.26 7.34
C PRO A 293 -27.45 -1.55 7.17
N GLU A 294 -27.45 -0.38 6.53
CA GLU A 294 -28.63 0.47 6.34
C GLU A 294 -28.84 0.73 4.84
N PRO A 295 -29.38 -0.24 4.08
CA PRO A 295 -29.59 -0.08 2.65
C PRO A 295 -30.45 1.15 2.35
N GLY A 296 -29.97 2.00 1.43
CA GLY A 296 -30.69 3.21 1.01
C GLY A 296 -30.52 4.42 1.92
N CYS A 297 -29.72 4.38 3.00
CA CYS A 297 -29.43 5.55 3.82
C CYS A 297 -28.78 6.70 3.01
N LEU A 298 -28.94 7.95 3.46
CA LEU A 298 -28.28 9.09 2.81
C LEU A 298 -26.79 9.14 3.20
N PRO A 299 -25.89 9.52 2.26
CA PRO A 299 -24.51 9.80 2.62
C PRO A 299 -24.42 10.92 3.66
N PRO A 300 -23.39 10.93 4.52
CA PRO A 300 -23.22 11.96 5.54
C PRO A 300 -22.95 13.33 4.92
N PRO A 301 -23.29 14.43 5.61
CA PRO A 301 -22.85 15.76 5.23
C PRO A 301 -21.33 15.81 5.04
N VAL A 302 -20.86 16.53 4.03
CA VAL A 302 -19.44 16.57 3.66
C VAL A 302 -18.54 17.18 4.74
N ASN A 303 -19.09 18.02 5.61
CA ASN A 303 -18.41 18.61 6.77
C ASN A 303 -18.34 17.66 7.98
N GLU A 304 -18.97 16.49 7.91
CA GLU A 304 -18.91 15.46 8.95
C GLU A 304 -17.90 14.33 8.64
N LEU A 305 -17.23 14.39 7.49
CA LEU A 305 -16.24 13.40 7.08
C LEU A 305 -14.91 13.65 7.79
N VAL A 306 -14.40 12.63 8.50
CA VAL A 306 -13.18 12.72 9.33
C VAL A 306 -12.18 11.65 8.92
N ALA A 307 -10.94 12.05 8.62
CA ALA A 307 -9.90 11.09 8.23
C ALA A 307 -9.25 10.40 9.44
N CYS A 308 -8.95 11.15 10.50
CA CYS A 308 -8.37 10.63 11.73
C CYS A 308 -9.14 11.16 12.95
N PRO A 309 -9.51 10.28 13.92
CA PRO A 309 -9.20 8.86 14.02
C PRO A 309 -10.05 7.95 13.12
N ARG A 310 -9.59 6.71 12.96
CA ARG A 310 -10.30 5.63 12.24
C ARG A 310 -11.64 5.24 12.88
N THR A 311 -11.81 5.55 14.16
CA THR A 311 -13.04 5.30 14.92
C THR A 311 -14.14 6.33 14.68
N ALA A 312 -13.85 7.44 14.00
CA ALA A 312 -14.83 8.45 13.64
C ALA A 312 -16.04 7.82 12.91
N ARG A 313 -17.24 8.32 13.19
CA ARG A 313 -18.53 7.80 12.71
C ARG A 313 -18.60 7.74 11.19
N HIS A 314 -18.10 8.79 10.54
CA HIS A 314 -18.00 8.93 9.09
C HIS A 314 -16.52 9.03 8.69
N TRP A 315 -15.88 7.87 8.69
CA TRP A 315 -14.44 7.77 8.43
C TRP A 315 -14.16 7.92 6.93
N ILE A 316 -13.28 8.83 6.54
CA ILE A 316 -12.84 9.01 5.15
C ILE A 316 -11.38 8.60 4.95
N VAL A 317 -11.10 7.91 3.86
CA VAL A 317 -9.77 7.44 3.48
C VAL A 317 -9.48 7.86 2.05
N ASN A 318 -8.26 8.30 1.77
CA ASN A 318 -7.76 8.53 0.41
C ASN A 318 -6.31 8.02 0.31
N SER A 319 -5.72 8.10 -0.87
CA SER A 319 -4.34 7.65 -1.11
C SER A 319 -3.30 8.40 -0.25
N ARG A 320 -3.57 9.67 0.14
CA ARG A 320 -2.69 10.52 0.97
C ARG A 320 -2.82 10.25 2.47
N THR A 321 -3.98 9.79 2.93
CA THR A 321 -4.19 9.39 4.32
C THR A 321 -3.92 7.90 4.55
N ALA A 322 -3.76 7.13 3.48
CA ALA A 322 -3.50 5.70 3.52
C ALA A 322 -2.31 5.35 4.43
N LEU A 323 -1.24 6.14 4.44
CA LEU A 323 -0.07 5.88 5.28
C LEU A 323 -0.41 5.82 6.78
N PHE A 324 -1.38 6.63 7.24
CA PHE A 324 -1.83 6.66 8.64
C PHE A 324 -2.77 5.51 8.99
N HIS A 325 -3.34 4.86 7.98
CA HIS A 325 -4.39 3.86 8.13
C HIS A 325 -3.95 2.46 7.78
N PHE A 326 -2.93 2.31 6.94
CA PHE A 326 -2.50 1.03 6.39
C PHE A 326 -1.01 0.75 6.65
N GLY A 327 -0.38 1.51 7.55
CA GLY A 327 0.98 1.26 8.04
C GLY A 327 1.08 0.11 9.04
N HIS A 328 2.08 0.15 9.92
CA HIS A 328 2.41 -0.95 10.85
C HIS A 328 1.23 -1.49 11.66
N HIS A 329 0.41 -0.62 12.26
CA HIS A 329 -0.73 -1.05 13.06
C HIS A 329 -1.78 -1.84 12.27
N PHE A 330 -1.92 -1.57 10.97
CA PHE A 330 -2.81 -2.35 10.11
C PHE A 330 -2.24 -3.75 9.88
N MET A 331 -0.93 -3.82 9.61
CA MET A 331 -0.25 -5.10 9.39
C MET A 331 -0.33 -5.97 10.65
N ASP A 332 -0.01 -5.42 11.82
CA ASP A 332 -0.04 -6.15 13.09
C ASP A 332 -1.44 -6.71 13.43
N GLU A 333 -2.51 -5.99 13.07
CA GLU A 333 -3.89 -6.40 13.34
C GLU A 333 -4.39 -7.47 12.35
N TYR A 334 -3.98 -7.37 11.09
CA TYR A 334 -4.63 -8.10 10.01
C TYR A 334 -3.76 -9.15 9.31
N GLU A 335 -2.48 -9.22 9.62
CA GLU A 335 -1.68 -10.36 9.27
C GLU A 335 -1.99 -11.55 10.19
N ASN A 336 -1.61 -12.76 9.77
CA ASN A 336 -1.65 -13.93 10.64
C ASN A 336 -0.36 -13.96 11.50
N PRO A 337 -0.43 -13.68 12.83
CA PRO A 337 0.76 -13.63 13.67
C PRO A 337 1.40 -15.01 13.91
N TYR A 338 0.70 -16.10 13.59
CA TYR A 338 1.18 -17.47 13.75
C TYR A 338 1.76 -18.06 12.46
N ALA A 339 1.58 -17.38 11.33
CA ALA A 339 2.21 -17.75 10.06
C ALA A 339 3.60 -17.10 9.94
N ARG A 340 4.36 -17.52 8.94
CA ARG A 340 5.71 -17.00 8.65
C ARG A 340 5.76 -16.36 7.28
N GLU A 341 6.62 -15.34 7.13
CA GLU A 341 6.95 -14.70 5.85
C GLU A 341 5.68 -14.29 5.08
N LEU A 342 5.62 -14.61 3.79
CA LEU A 342 4.50 -14.30 2.90
C LEU A 342 3.15 -14.82 3.43
N ARG A 343 3.10 -15.98 4.11
CA ARG A 343 1.84 -16.56 4.62
C ARG A 343 1.15 -15.69 5.67
N ARG A 344 1.89 -14.80 6.36
CA ARG A 344 1.30 -13.80 7.25
C ARG A 344 0.30 -12.92 6.52
N LEU A 345 0.50 -12.68 5.23
CA LEU A 345 -0.31 -11.78 4.41
C LEU A 345 -1.58 -12.42 3.84
N LYS A 346 -1.80 -13.73 4.03
CA LYS A 346 -2.95 -14.44 3.48
C LYS A 346 -4.30 -13.79 3.83
N PRO A 347 -4.57 -13.34 5.07
CA PRO A 347 -5.85 -12.70 5.38
C PRO A 347 -6.04 -11.36 4.65
N ILE A 348 -4.99 -10.53 4.55
CA ILE A 348 -5.02 -9.24 3.83
C ILE A 348 -5.26 -9.47 2.33
N PHE A 349 -4.61 -10.48 1.76
CA PHE A 349 -4.82 -10.90 0.38
C PHE A 349 -6.25 -11.36 0.12
N GLN A 350 -6.78 -12.25 0.97
CA GLN A 350 -8.14 -12.78 0.81
C GLN A 350 -9.20 -11.67 0.91
N ARG A 351 -8.98 -10.69 1.81
CA ARG A 351 -9.82 -9.49 1.88
C ARG A 351 -9.81 -8.73 0.57
N ALA A 352 -8.63 -8.48 -0.01
CA ALA A 352 -8.49 -7.80 -1.29
C ALA A 352 -9.22 -8.56 -2.42
N ALA A 353 -8.95 -9.88 -2.51
CA ALA A 353 -9.52 -10.77 -3.52
C ALA A 353 -11.04 -10.75 -3.48
N TYR A 354 -11.64 -10.83 -2.29
CA TYR A 354 -13.08 -10.75 -2.13
C TYR A 354 -13.63 -9.40 -2.61
N SER A 355 -13.03 -8.29 -2.18
CA SER A 355 -13.49 -6.95 -2.58
C SER A 355 -13.38 -6.72 -4.09
N LEU A 356 -12.27 -7.11 -4.71
CA LEU A 356 -12.07 -6.93 -6.16
C LEU A 356 -13.06 -7.75 -6.99
N SER A 357 -13.40 -8.97 -6.54
CA SER A 357 -14.34 -9.85 -7.25
C SER A 357 -15.81 -9.51 -7.01
N HIS A 358 -16.18 -9.09 -5.79
CA HIS A 358 -17.59 -8.95 -5.40
C HIS A 358 -18.04 -7.49 -5.27
N SER A 359 -17.19 -6.60 -4.77
CA SER A 359 -17.56 -5.21 -4.46
C SER A 359 -17.16 -4.24 -5.57
N LEU A 360 -16.02 -4.47 -6.24
CA LEU A 360 -15.45 -3.56 -7.24
C LEU A 360 -15.63 -4.14 -8.65
N ARG A 361 -16.88 -4.28 -9.09
CA ARG A 361 -17.19 -4.88 -10.40
C ARG A 361 -17.22 -3.82 -11.50
N PRO A 362 -16.61 -4.08 -12.67
CA PRO A 362 -16.75 -3.23 -13.84
C PRO A 362 -18.22 -3.05 -14.23
N ASN A 363 -18.57 -1.89 -14.78
CA ASN A 363 -19.91 -1.65 -15.32
C ASN A 363 -20.15 -2.48 -16.59
N THR A 364 -21.36 -2.41 -17.15
CA THR A 364 -21.75 -3.22 -18.31
C THR A 364 -20.88 -2.98 -19.55
N ILE A 365 -20.40 -1.75 -19.75
CA ILE A 365 -19.55 -1.39 -20.90
C ILE A 365 -18.17 -2.03 -20.74
N SER A 366 -17.50 -1.75 -19.61
CA SER A 366 -16.18 -2.31 -19.31
C SER A 366 -16.22 -3.84 -19.25
N ALA A 367 -17.27 -4.41 -18.66
CA ALA A 367 -17.49 -5.86 -18.62
C ALA A 367 -17.59 -6.47 -20.03
N GLY A 368 -18.36 -5.84 -20.94
CA GLY A 368 -18.49 -6.29 -22.32
C GLY A 368 -17.16 -6.26 -23.09
N LEU A 369 -16.33 -5.25 -22.86
CA LEU A 369 -14.98 -5.17 -23.47
C LEU A 369 -14.04 -6.26 -22.94
N ILE A 370 -14.06 -6.51 -21.63
CA ILE A 370 -13.29 -7.60 -21.01
C ILE A 370 -13.71 -8.95 -21.62
N GLN A 371 -15.02 -9.18 -21.80
CA GLN A 371 -15.54 -10.40 -22.43
C GLN A 371 -15.08 -10.54 -23.88
N LYS A 372 -15.16 -9.47 -24.68
CA LYS A 372 -14.66 -9.45 -26.06
C LYS A 372 -13.18 -9.82 -26.14
N ALA A 373 -12.36 -9.22 -25.28
CA ALA A 373 -10.93 -9.47 -25.28
C ALA A 373 -10.59 -10.91 -24.86
N ARG A 374 -11.27 -11.48 -23.85
CA ARG A 374 -11.11 -12.90 -23.46
C ARG A 374 -11.51 -13.86 -24.58
N LYS A 375 -12.58 -13.55 -25.30
CA LYS A 375 -13.04 -14.37 -26.44
C LYS A 375 -11.96 -14.48 -27.52
N ALA A 376 -11.20 -13.40 -27.77
CA ALA A 376 -10.07 -13.42 -28.71
C ALA A 376 -8.90 -14.29 -28.20
N LEU A 377 -8.67 -14.36 -26.88
CA LEU A 377 -7.63 -15.18 -26.26
C LEU A 377 -7.93 -16.69 -26.29
N GLY A 378 -9.21 -17.07 -26.38
CA GLY A 378 -9.59 -18.48 -26.40
C GLY A 378 -9.60 -19.09 -24.99
N ASN A 379 -9.16 -20.35 -24.86
CA ASN A 379 -9.36 -21.10 -23.61
C ASN A 379 -8.29 -20.84 -22.55
N SER A 380 -7.04 -20.61 -22.92
CA SER A 380 -5.97 -20.37 -21.95
C SER A 380 -4.89 -19.48 -22.53
N TYR A 381 -4.28 -18.67 -21.69
CA TYR A 381 -3.24 -17.72 -22.10
C TYR A 381 -2.27 -17.40 -20.96
N ILE A 382 -1.09 -16.94 -21.34
CA ILE A 382 -0.11 -16.32 -20.42
C ILE A 382 -0.14 -14.81 -20.66
N ALA A 383 -0.11 -14.02 -19.59
CA ALA A 383 -0.02 -12.57 -19.69
C ALA A 383 1.42 -12.09 -19.44
N VAL A 384 1.83 -11.07 -20.18
CA VAL A 384 3.06 -10.31 -19.93
C VAL A 384 2.67 -8.86 -19.71
N HIS A 385 3.03 -8.29 -18.56
CA HIS A 385 2.78 -6.89 -18.24
C HIS A 385 4.11 -6.13 -18.10
N ILE A 386 4.42 -5.31 -19.09
CA ILE A 386 5.66 -4.53 -19.17
C ILE A 386 5.37 -3.12 -18.65
N ARG A 387 6.01 -2.74 -17.53
CA ARG A 387 5.90 -1.39 -16.96
C ARG A 387 7.10 -0.54 -17.35
N ARG A 388 6.85 0.53 -18.11
CA ARG A 388 7.79 1.57 -18.49
C ARG A 388 7.30 2.91 -17.93
N GLY A 389 6.92 3.84 -18.82
CA GLY A 389 6.32 5.12 -18.46
C GLY A 389 7.05 5.87 -17.35
N ASP A 390 6.30 6.53 -16.49
CA ASP A 390 6.80 7.27 -15.33
C ASP A 390 7.37 6.41 -14.17
N ARG A 391 7.32 5.07 -14.23
CA ARG A 391 7.72 4.23 -13.10
C ARG A 391 8.90 3.34 -13.40
N LYS A 392 9.89 3.37 -12.51
CA LYS A 392 11.09 2.54 -12.59
C LYS A 392 10.97 1.28 -11.72
N PRO A 393 11.74 0.23 -12.03
CA PRO A 393 11.80 -0.98 -11.22
C PRO A 393 12.17 -0.67 -9.77
N GLU A 394 11.66 -1.48 -8.84
CA GLU A 394 11.96 -1.35 -7.41
C GLU A 394 13.34 -1.93 -7.07
N SER A 395 13.83 -2.88 -7.87
CA SER A 395 15.08 -3.56 -7.58
C SER A 395 16.31 -2.70 -7.82
N TRP A 396 17.33 -2.95 -7.00
CA TRP A 396 18.60 -2.25 -7.12
C TRP A 396 19.32 -2.59 -8.44
N GLN A 397 19.16 -3.81 -8.94
CA GLN A 397 19.81 -4.29 -10.15
C GLN A 397 19.51 -3.41 -11.37
N TYR A 398 18.28 -2.89 -11.46
CA TYR A 398 17.84 -2.05 -12.57
C TYR A 398 17.74 -0.56 -12.19
N ARG A 399 18.42 -0.11 -11.13
CA ARG A 399 18.34 1.26 -10.64
C ARG A 399 18.65 2.27 -11.76
N GLY A 400 17.71 3.18 -12.02
CA GLY A 400 17.83 4.22 -13.04
C GLY A 400 17.52 3.75 -14.47
N ALA A 401 17.33 2.46 -14.69
CA ALA A 401 16.93 1.86 -15.96
C ALA A 401 15.57 1.16 -15.82
N TYR A 402 15.14 0.49 -16.88
CA TYR A 402 14.01 -0.42 -16.84
C TYR A 402 14.52 -1.87 -16.92
N VAL A 403 13.70 -2.84 -16.52
CA VAL A 403 14.02 -4.26 -16.72
C VAL A 403 14.16 -4.54 -18.22
N PRO A 404 15.25 -5.16 -18.69
CA PRO A 404 15.43 -5.54 -20.09
C PRO A 404 14.28 -6.40 -20.61
N LEU A 405 13.87 -6.22 -21.88
CA LEU A 405 12.81 -7.05 -22.48
C LEU A 405 13.23 -8.50 -22.64
N ASP A 406 14.53 -8.77 -22.84
CA ASP A 406 15.08 -10.12 -22.85
C ASP A 406 14.75 -10.91 -21.58
N ASP A 407 14.69 -10.24 -20.41
CA ASP A 407 14.36 -10.91 -19.16
C ASP A 407 12.89 -11.32 -19.13
N TYR A 408 11.99 -10.51 -19.70
CA TYR A 408 10.58 -10.91 -19.87
C TYR A 408 10.45 -12.09 -20.83
N VAL A 409 11.17 -12.07 -21.96
CA VAL A 409 11.16 -13.17 -22.94
C VAL A 409 11.66 -14.45 -22.29
N GLN A 410 12.83 -14.43 -21.67
CA GLN A 410 13.39 -15.60 -20.99
C GLN A 410 12.47 -16.16 -19.89
N ASN A 411 11.80 -15.31 -19.12
CA ASN A 411 10.87 -15.77 -18.08
C ASN A 411 9.55 -16.28 -18.65
N LEU A 412 9.08 -15.75 -19.79
CA LEU A 412 7.96 -16.29 -20.54
C LEU A 412 8.29 -17.71 -21.04
N GLU A 413 9.46 -17.90 -21.67
CA GLU A 413 9.91 -19.22 -22.16
C GLU A 413 9.98 -20.25 -21.03
N LYS A 414 10.66 -19.91 -19.93
CA LYS A 414 10.75 -20.77 -18.73
C LYS A 414 9.37 -21.12 -18.17
N THR A 415 8.45 -20.17 -18.16
CA THR A 415 7.08 -20.37 -17.65
C THR A 415 6.28 -21.29 -18.56
N GLN A 416 6.36 -21.10 -19.88
CA GLN A 416 5.70 -21.95 -20.85
C GLN A 416 6.21 -23.39 -20.77
N ASP A 417 7.52 -23.61 -20.73
CA ASP A 417 8.12 -24.93 -20.59
C ASP A 417 7.67 -25.63 -19.30
N ARG A 418 7.61 -24.88 -18.20
CA ARG A 418 7.14 -25.37 -16.90
C ARG A 418 5.67 -25.77 -16.93
N LEU A 419 4.80 -24.96 -17.52
CA LEU A 419 3.38 -25.26 -17.65
C LEU A 419 3.13 -26.51 -18.52
N LEU A 420 3.88 -26.66 -19.61
CA LEU A 420 3.82 -27.86 -20.47
C LEU A 420 4.22 -29.13 -19.72
N GLN A 421 5.23 -29.06 -18.85
CA GLN A 421 5.65 -30.18 -18.01
C GLN A 421 4.60 -30.56 -16.94
N MET A 422 3.86 -29.57 -16.42
CA MET A 422 2.82 -29.80 -15.41
C MET A 422 1.53 -30.39 -16.00
N SER A 423 1.26 -30.20 -17.29
CA SER A 423 0.05 -30.69 -17.96
C SER A 423 0.37 -31.48 -19.24
N PRO A 424 0.97 -32.67 -19.12
CA PRO A 424 1.35 -33.49 -20.27
C PRO A 424 0.16 -34.04 -21.07
N GLU A 425 -1.05 -34.00 -20.50
CA GLU A 425 -2.31 -34.43 -21.12
C GLU A 425 -3.08 -33.27 -21.80
N ALA A 426 -2.68 -32.02 -21.55
CA ALA A 426 -3.21 -30.90 -22.32
C ALA A 426 -2.59 -30.99 -23.71
N ASP A 427 -3.39 -31.42 -24.69
CA ASP A 427 -3.05 -31.41 -26.11
C ASP A 427 -2.20 -30.19 -26.44
N SER A 428 -1.09 -30.41 -27.15
CA SER A 428 -0.02 -29.51 -27.65
C SER A 428 -0.45 -28.19 -28.31
N LYS A 429 -1.42 -27.48 -27.75
CA LYS A 429 -1.94 -26.22 -28.25
C LYS A 429 -0.96 -25.12 -27.88
N PRO A 430 -0.57 -24.27 -28.84
CA PRO A 430 0.27 -23.12 -28.55
C PRO A 430 -0.47 -22.24 -27.54
N VAL A 431 0.21 -21.92 -26.44
CA VAL A 431 -0.33 -21.02 -25.42
C VAL A 431 -0.36 -19.63 -26.02
N LYS A 432 -1.52 -18.98 -26.05
CA LYS A 432 -1.61 -17.59 -26.49
C LYS A 432 -0.92 -16.69 -25.48
N VAL A 433 -0.26 -15.65 -25.95
CA VAL A 433 0.39 -14.66 -25.09
C VAL A 433 -0.31 -13.32 -25.23
N TYR A 434 -0.84 -12.83 -24.11
CA TYR A 434 -1.38 -11.47 -24.02
C TYR A 434 -0.30 -10.52 -23.54
N ILE A 435 -0.06 -9.43 -24.26
CA ILE A 435 0.89 -8.40 -23.83
C ILE A 435 0.14 -7.12 -23.48
N ALA A 436 0.40 -6.62 -22.27
CA ALA A 436 0.02 -5.28 -21.84
C ALA A 436 1.28 -4.47 -21.57
N SER A 437 1.27 -3.21 -22.00
CA SER A 437 2.27 -2.24 -21.60
C SER A 437 1.69 -0.86 -21.61
N ASP A 438 2.17 -0.06 -20.67
CA ASP A 438 1.93 1.37 -20.66
C ASP A 438 2.78 2.13 -21.68
N ASP A 439 3.65 1.45 -22.45
CA ASP A 439 4.43 1.99 -23.57
C ASP A 439 4.26 1.12 -24.84
N PRO A 440 3.63 1.63 -25.92
CA PRO A 440 3.40 0.86 -27.14
C PRO A 440 4.70 0.47 -27.87
N HIS A 441 5.79 1.22 -27.68
CA HIS A 441 7.07 0.86 -28.29
C HIS A 441 7.61 -0.45 -27.70
N SER A 442 7.52 -0.61 -26.38
CA SER A 442 7.91 -1.82 -25.68
C SER A 442 7.11 -3.05 -26.11
N ILE A 443 5.84 -2.89 -26.50
CA ILE A 443 5.04 -3.98 -27.07
C ILE A 443 5.64 -4.44 -28.40
N SER A 444 5.94 -3.50 -29.30
CA SER A 444 6.50 -3.79 -30.62
C SER A 444 7.88 -4.44 -30.53
N GLU A 445 8.74 -3.94 -29.64
CA GLU A 445 10.07 -4.48 -29.40
C GLU A 445 10.01 -5.89 -28.79
N PHE A 446 9.12 -6.11 -27.81
CA PHE A 446 8.93 -7.44 -27.22
C PHE A 446 8.45 -8.45 -28.26
N GLN A 447 7.51 -8.07 -29.14
CA GLN A 447 7.05 -8.91 -30.24
C GLN A 447 8.18 -9.27 -31.20
N TYR A 448 9.05 -8.31 -31.52
CA TYR A 448 10.23 -8.54 -32.35
C TYR A 448 11.16 -9.58 -31.71
N LEU A 449 11.51 -9.40 -30.43
CA LEU A 449 12.38 -10.33 -29.71
C LEU A 449 11.79 -11.74 -29.59
N LEU A 450 10.48 -11.84 -29.38
CA LEU A 450 9.81 -13.15 -29.30
C LEU A 450 9.84 -13.90 -30.65
N ASN A 451 9.71 -13.17 -31.76
CA ASN A 451 9.78 -13.73 -33.11
C ASN A 451 11.20 -14.09 -33.56
N GLU A 452 12.23 -13.41 -33.06
CA GLU A 452 13.63 -13.82 -33.26
C GLU A 452 14.00 -15.07 -32.46
N GLY A 453 13.25 -15.37 -31.40
CA GLY A 453 13.40 -16.56 -30.56
C GLY A 453 12.91 -17.86 -31.22
N ARG A 454 12.90 -18.95 -30.45
CA ARG A 454 12.49 -20.28 -30.94
C ARG A 454 10.96 -20.47 -31.06
N TYR A 455 10.16 -19.44 -30.82
CA TYR A 455 8.71 -19.53 -30.65
C TYR A 455 7.91 -18.95 -31.83
N GLU A 456 8.25 -19.35 -33.06
CA GLU A 456 7.52 -18.99 -34.29
C GLU A 456 6.02 -19.41 -34.29
N SER A 457 5.56 -20.17 -33.29
CA SER A 457 4.19 -20.68 -33.17
C SER A 457 3.34 -20.04 -32.07
N THR A 458 3.87 -19.04 -31.34
CA THR A 458 3.12 -18.36 -30.28
C THR A 458 2.19 -17.30 -30.86
N GLU A 459 0.88 -17.45 -30.66
CA GLU A 459 -0.09 -16.43 -31.04
C GLU A 459 -0.07 -15.29 -30.02
N ILE A 460 0.37 -14.10 -30.46
CA ILE A 460 0.46 -12.90 -29.63
C ILE A 460 -0.80 -12.06 -29.82
N LEU A 461 -1.42 -11.65 -28.71
CA LEU A 461 -2.55 -10.73 -28.70
C LEU A 461 -2.23 -9.48 -27.89
N THR A 462 -2.59 -8.32 -28.43
CA THR A 462 -2.61 -7.03 -27.74
C THR A 462 -3.96 -6.37 -27.97
N MET A 463 -4.28 -5.27 -27.28
CA MET A 463 -5.50 -4.52 -27.60
C MET A 463 -5.49 -4.01 -29.05
N GLU A 464 -4.33 -3.57 -29.54
CA GLU A 464 -4.14 -3.07 -30.91
C GLU A 464 -4.26 -4.16 -31.98
N THR A 465 -3.85 -5.39 -31.68
CA THR A 465 -3.93 -6.52 -32.64
C THR A 465 -5.14 -7.42 -32.42
N SER A 466 -6.09 -6.99 -31.59
CA SER A 466 -7.25 -7.80 -31.20
C SER A 466 -8.23 -8.08 -32.33
N GLY A 467 -8.25 -7.25 -33.37
CA GLY A 467 -9.19 -7.33 -34.50
C GLY A 467 -10.61 -6.83 -34.17
N ASP A 468 -10.86 -6.38 -32.93
CA ASP A 468 -12.09 -5.72 -32.53
C ASP A 468 -11.85 -4.20 -32.42
N LYS A 469 -12.60 -3.43 -33.20
CA LYS A 469 -12.43 -1.97 -33.27
C LYS A 469 -12.61 -1.28 -31.93
N ASP A 470 -13.48 -1.78 -31.05
CA ASP A 470 -13.70 -1.15 -29.75
C ASP A 470 -12.50 -1.34 -28.84
N LEU A 471 -11.82 -2.49 -28.93
CA LEU A 471 -10.58 -2.76 -28.19
C LEU A 471 -9.39 -2.01 -28.80
N GLU A 472 -9.27 -1.95 -30.13
CA GLU A 472 -8.23 -1.20 -30.82
C GLU A 472 -8.25 0.30 -30.46
N MET A 473 -9.45 0.88 -30.29
CA MET A 473 -9.58 2.27 -29.87
C MET A 473 -9.09 2.54 -28.43
N LEU A 474 -9.01 1.51 -27.58
CA LEU A 474 -8.54 1.61 -26.20
C LEU A 474 -7.03 1.44 -26.07
N ALA A 475 -6.35 1.00 -27.13
CA ALA A 475 -4.90 0.83 -27.16
C ALA A 475 -4.19 2.16 -26.83
N SER A 476 -3.20 2.10 -25.94
CA SER A 476 -2.39 3.28 -25.64
C SER A 476 -1.58 3.70 -26.87
N ARG A 477 -1.62 4.99 -27.20
CA ARG A 477 -0.88 5.56 -28.33
C ARG A 477 0.49 6.09 -27.96
N LYS A 478 0.75 6.25 -26.66
CA LYS A 478 2.00 6.80 -26.12
C LYS A 478 2.33 6.18 -24.78
N ALA A 479 3.56 6.35 -24.34
CA ALA A 479 3.97 5.96 -23.01
C ALA A 479 3.16 6.69 -21.93
N TYR A 480 2.78 6.00 -20.87
CA TYR A 480 2.01 6.57 -19.76
C TYR A 480 2.89 7.40 -18.83
N PHE A 481 2.52 8.66 -18.65
CA PHE A 481 3.06 9.54 -17.61
C PHE A 481 1.90 10.21 -16.89
N GLN A 482 1.85 10.10 -15.55
CA GLN A 482 0.72 10.62 -14.76
C GLN A 482 0.51 12.14 -14.95
N GLN A 483 1.58 12.90 -15.16
CA GLN A 483 1.48 14.34 -15.42
C GLN A 483 0.78 14.60 -16.75
N GLU A 484 1.24 13.98 -17.84
CA GLU A 484 0.62 14.12 -19.16
C GLU A 484 -0.81 13.58 -19.21
N PHE A 485 -1.12 12.55 -18.43
CA PHE A 485 -2.48 12.00 -18.33
C PHE A 485 -3.47 13.05 -17.81
N ASN A 486 -3.04 13.94 -16.90
CA ASN A 486 -3.89 14.99 -16.37
C ASN A 486 -4.23 16.07 -17.41
N ASP A 487 -3.38 16.22 -18.43
CA ASP A 487 -3.53 17.22 -19.48
C ASP A 487 -4.46 16.75 -20.62
N LEU A 488 -4.81 15.46 -20.66
CA LEU A 488 -5.76 14.90 -21.62
C LEU A 488 -7.18 15.42 -21.35
N ASP A 489 -8.01 15.45 -22.38
CA ASP A 489 -9.43 15.78 -22.23
C ASP A 489 -10.17 14.69 -21.42
N GLU A 490 -11.28 15.05 -20.77
CA GLU A 490 -12.00 14.13 -19.89
C GLU A 490 -12.44 12.83 -20.60
N ASP A 491 -12.99 12.95 -21.82
CA ASP A 491 -13.39 11.80 -22.63
C ASP A 491 -12.19 10.88 -22.96
N GLU A 492 -11.02 11.46 -23.24
CA GLU A 492 -9.79 10.71 -23.49
C GLU A 492 -9.31 9.99 -22.22
N ARG A 493 -9.36 10.66 -21.06
CA ARG A 493 -9.02 10.06 -19.76
C ARG A 493 -9.95 8.90 -19.42
N ILE A 494 -11.25 9.03 -19.70
CA ILE A 494 -12.23 7.95 -19.53
C ILE A 494 -11.89 6.77 -20.45
N LEU A 495 -11.61 7.02 -21.73
CA LEU A 495 -11.23 5.96 -22.67
C LEU A 495 -9.93 5.26 -22.27
N SER A 496 -8.88 6.00 -21.95
CA SER A 496 -7.61 5.44 -21.48
C SER A 496 -7.76 4.67 -20.17
N THR A 497 -8.58 5.15 -19.24
CA THR A 497 -8.87 4.43 -17.98
C THR A 497 -9.62 3.13 -18.26
N ARG A 498 -10.57 3.13 -19.20
CA ARG A 498 -11.28 1.91 -19.61
C ARG A 498 -10.35 0.89 -20.26
N GLY A 499 -9.42 1.33 -21.10
CA GLY A 499 -8.35 0.47 -21.63
C GLY A 499 -7.51 -0.16 -20.52
N ALA A 500 -7.08 0.65 -19.55
CA ALA A 500 -6.32 0.17 -18.38
C ALA A 500 -7.12 -0.84 -17.53
N ILE A 501 -8.44 -0.70 -17.42
CA ILE A 501 -9.31 -1.69 -16.75
C ILE A 501 -9.34 -3.01 -17.52
N VAL A 502 -9.44 -2.97 -18.86
CA VAL A 502 -9.40 -4.17 -19.70
C VAL A 502 -8.04 -4.87 -19.55
N GLU A 503 -6.94 -4.13 -19.66
CA GLU A 503 -5.60 -4.70 -19.47
C GLU A 503 -5.41 -5.28 -18.08
N LEU A 504 -5.90 -4.61 -17.02
CA LEU A 504 -5.85 -5.13 -15.66
C LEU A 504 -6.62 -6.44 -15.55
N ALA A 505 -7.82 -6.53 -16.14
CA ALA A 505 -8.63 -7.75 -16.13
C ALA A 505 -7.92 -8.93 -16.80
N LEU A 506 -7.26 -8.67 -17.93
CA LEU A 506 -6.56 -9.70 -18.70
C LEU A 506 -5.24 -10.10 -18.05
N THR A 507 -4.51 -9.16 -17.46
CA THR A 507 -3.22 -9.46 -16.79
C THR A 507 -3.40 -10.09 -15.42
N SER A 508 -4.52 -9.82 -14.73
CA SER A 508 -4.78 -10.36 -13.40
C SER A 508 -5.70 -11.57 -13.38
N GLY A 509 -6.51 -11.77 -14.42
CA GLY A 509 -7.60 -12.77 -14.41
C GLY A 509 -8.83 -12.31 -13.61
N LEU A 510 -8.88 -11.07 -13.12
CA LEU A 510 -10.02 -10.55 -12.34
C LEU A 510 -11.31 -10.45 -13.17
N TRP A 511 -12.45 -10.52 -12.47
CA TRP A 511 -13.78 -10.33 -13.05
C TRP A 511 -14.15 -11.39 -14.11
N THR A 512 -13.78 -12.64 -13.87
CA THR A 512 -14.42 -13.79 -14.52
C THR A 512 -15.82 -13.98 -13.90
N TRP A 513 -16.86 -14.09 -14.72
CA TRP A 513 -18.23 -14.22 -14.23
C TRP A 513 -18.62 -15.70 -14.22
N ASN A 514 -18.72 -16.28 -13.03
CA ASN A 514 -19.21 -17.64 -12.85
C ASN A 514 -20.63 -17.77 -13.45
N GLY A 515 -20.81 -18.68 -14.40
CA GLY A 515 -22.10 -18.97 -15.04
C GLY A 515 -22.41 -18.17 -16.31
N ASP A 516 -21.46 -17.43 -16.88
CA ASP A 516 -21.55 -16.95 -18.25
C ASP A 516 -20.90 -17.98 -19.20
N PRO A 517 -21.67 -18.78 -19.94
CA PRO A 517 -21.14 -19.86 -20.79
C PRO A 517 -20.22 -19.37 -21.92
N GLU A 518 -20.15 -18.07 -22.21
CA GLU A 518 -19.20 -17.50 -23.19
C GLU A 518 -17.84 -17.11 -22.59
N THR A 519 -17.74 -16.92 -21.27
CA THR A 519 -16.46 -16.60 -20.57
C THR A 519 -16.02 -17.66 -19.58
N GLU A 520 -16.89 -18.64 -19.29
CA GLU A 520 -16.65 -19.90 -18.61
C GLU A 520 -15.74 -20.78 -19.50
N GLY A 521 -14.49 -20.37 -19.66
CA GLY A 521 -13.56 -21.08 -20.53
C GLY A 521 -12.18 -20.46 -20.70
N THR A 522 -12.00 -19.15 -20.46
CA THR A 522 -10.70 -18.48 -20.64
C THR A 522 -9.94 -18.38 -19.32
N THR A 523 -8.86 -19.16 -19.16
CA THR A 523 -8.02 -19.21 -17.97
C THR A 523 -6.71 -18.44 -18.17
N LEU A 524 -6.36 -17.60 -17.19
CA LEU A 524 -5.01 -17.06 -17.08
C LEU A 524 -4.10 -18.12 -16.44
N GLU A 525 -3.14 -18.63 -17.19
CA GLU A 525 -2.23 -19.69 -16.70
C GLU A 525 -1.05 -19.15 -15.91
N ALA A 526 -0.55 -17.98 -16.28
CA ALA A 526 0.51 -17.27 -15.57
C ALA A 526 0.57 -15.80 -16.00
N VAL A 527 1.19 -14.96 -15.18
CA VAL A 527 1.56 -13.59 -15.52
C VAL A 527 3.03 -13.34 -15.25
N ILE A 528 3.72 -12.70 -16.20
CA ILE A 528 5.10 -12.21 -16.05
C ILE A 528 5.05 -10.69 -15.93
N CYS A 529 5.58 -10.15 -14.84
CA CYS A 529 5.51 -8.71 -14.56
C CYS A 529 6.58 -8.25 -13.57
N THR A 530 6.64 -6.94 -13.32
CA THR A 530 7.55 -6.33 -12.35
C THR A 530 6.80 -5.83 -11.12
N ILE A 531 7.33 -6.10 -9.91
CA ILE A 531 6.67 -5.72 -8.66
C ILE A 531 6.44 -4.23 -8.53
N SER A 532 7.27 -3.39 -9.15
CA SER A 532 7.06 -1.95 -9.25
C SER A 532 5.69 -1.57 -9.83
N SER A 533 5.01 -2.44 -10.57
CA SER A 533 3.66 -2.18 -11.07
C SER A 533 2.57 -2.63 -10.09
N ASN A 534 1.65 -1.72 -9.75
CA ASN A 534 0.42 -2.09 -9.03
C ASN A 534 -0.47 -3.07 -9.83
N PHE A 535 -0.37 -3.11 -11.16
CA PHE A 535 -1.03 -4.16 -11.97
C PHE A 535 -0.45 -5.53 -11.63
N CYS A 536 0.88 -5.62 -11.50
CA CYS A 536 1.57 -6.85 -11.12
C CYS A 536 1.17 -7.30 -9.71
N LYS A 537 1.10 -6.37 -8.74
CA LYS A 537 0.67 -6.67 -7.36
C LYS A 537 -0.78 -7.20 -7.33
N ILE A 538 -1.70 -6.58 -8.06
CA ILE A 538 -3.09 -7.03 -8.18
C ILE A 538 -3.20 -8.34 -8.96
N ALA A 539 -2.31 -8.60 -9.92
CA ALA A 539 -2.34 -9.83 -10.70
C ALA A 539 -2.08 -11.09 -9.85
N ALA A 540 -1.31 -10.99 -8.77
CA ALA A 540 -1.24 -12.06 -7.77
C ALA A 540 -2.61 -12.30 -7.12
N VAL A 541 -3.34 -11.24 -6.78
CA VAL A 541 -4.67 -11.30 -6.15
C VAL A 541 -5.70 -11.94 -7.08
N GLY A 542 -5.73 -11.53 -8.34
CA GLY A 542 -6.67 -12.03 -9.34
C GLY A 542 -6.50 -13.52 -9.67
N GLN A 543 -5.26 -14.02 -9.65
CA GLN A 543 -4.97 -15.45 -9.84
C GLN A 543 -5.36 -16.33 -8.64
N GLY A 544 -5.52 -15.74 -7.46
CA GLY A 544 -5.76 -16.48 -6.22
C GLY A 544 -4.47 -16.87 -5.49
N TRP A 545 -4.59 -17.14 -4.19
CA TRP A 545 -3.46 -17.28 -3.28
C TRP A 545 -2.57 -18.47 -3.63
N GLU A 546 -3.17 -19.65 -3.76
CA GLU A 546 -2.47 -20.90 -4.03
C GLU A 546 -1.80 -20.89 -5.42
N PRO A 547 -2.50 -20.55 -6.52
CA PRO A 547 -1.89 -20.54 -7.85
C PRO A 547 -0.83 -19.44 -8.00
N ALA A 548 -1.05 -18.23 -7.44
CA ALA A 548 -0.09 -17.13 -7.57
C ALA A 548 1.28 -17.51 -7.00
N PHE A 549 1.31 -18.14 -5.82
CA PHE A 549 2.54 -18.43 -5.08
C PHE A 549 3.00 -19.90 -5.15
N GLY A 550 2.24 -20.76 -5.81
CA GLY A 550 2.57 -22.17 -6.04
C GLY A 550 2.37 -23.07 -4.80
N PHE A 551 1.47 -22.70 -3.90
CA PHE A 551 1.14 -23.50 -2.72
C PHE A 551 0.16 -24.64 -3.06
N GLU A 552 0.21 -25.73 -2.31
CA GLU A 552 -0.77 -26.81 -2.43
C GLU A 552 -2.03 -26.50 -1.60
N ASP A 553 -3.18 -26.99 -2.07
CA ASP A 553 -4.44 -26.88 -1.33
C ASP A 553 -4.31 -27.59 0.02
N GLY A 554 -4.48 -26.83 1.10
CA GLY A 554 -4.39 -27.37 2.46
C GLY A 554 -2.97 -27.43 3.03
N ASP A 555 -1.97 -26.84 2.36
CA ASP A 555 -0.64 -26.66 2.96
C ASP A 555 -0.75 -25.93 4.31
N LEU A 556 -0.31 -26.60 5.37
CA LEU A 556 -0.36 -26.07 6.73
C LEU A 556 0.52 -24.82 6.85
N ASP A 557 0.01 -23.77 7.49
CA ASP A 557 0.73 -22.50 7.77
C ASP A 557 2.01 -22.63 8.63
N LYS A 558 2.42 -23.86 8.95
CA LYS A 558 3.48 -24.18 9.91
C LYS A 558 4.83 -24.50 9.26
N THR A 559 4.89 -24.79 7.96
CA THR A 559 6.15 -25.03 7.26
C THR A 559 6.72 -23.71 6.73
N ILE A 560 8.03 -23.52 6.88
CA ILE A 560 8.75 -22.47 6.16
C ILE A 560 8.63 -22.84 4.68
N MET A 561 7.79 -22.12 3.95
CA MET A 561 7.75 -22.25 2.51
C MET A 561 7.83 -20.85 1.93
N THR A 562 9.01 -20.57 1.38
CA THR A 562 9.18 -19.62 0.29
C THR A 562 8.23 -20.01 -0.85
N MET A 563 7.92 -19.05 -1.74
CA MET A 563 7.13 -19.35 -2.94
C MET A 563 7.70 -20.58 -3.67
N ASN A 564 6.82 -21.40 -4.25
CA ASN A 564 7.27 -22.55 -5.02
C ASN A 564 7.49 -22.13 -6.48
N ASP A 565 8.74 -21.87 -6.85
CA ASP A 565 9.11 -21.44 -8.20
C ASP A 565 8.72 -22.44 -9.30
N GLU A 566 8.54 -23.72 -8.97
CA GLU A 566 8.09 -24.75 -9.91
C GLU A 566 6.59 -24.67 -10.19
N LYS A 567 5.80 -24.10 -9.27
CA LYS A 567 4.33 -24.08 -9.36
C LYS A 567 3.72 -22.68 -9.44
N LYS A 568 4.43 -21.63 -9.01
CA LYS A 568 3.91 -20.25 -8.96
C LYS A 568 3.46 -19.80 -10.34
N ARG A 569 2.35 -19.08 -10.42
CA ARG A 569 1.82 -18.52 -11.67
C ARG A 569 1.99 -17.01 -11.76
N TRP A 570 2.28 -16.36 -10.63
CA TRP A 570 2.72 -14.98 -10.58
C TRP A 570 4.25 -14.91 -10.62
N VAL A 571 4.79 -14.50 -11.76
CA VAL A 571 6.23 -14.45 -12.05
C VAL A 571 6.70 -13.00 -12.02
N GLU A 572 7.13 -12.60 -10.84
CA GLU A 572 7.75 -11.32 -10.55
C GLU A 572 9.24 -11.36 -10.94
N ILE A 573 9.67 -10.45 -11.83
CA ILE A 573 11.05 -10.46 -12.40
C ILE A 573 11.90 -9.23 -12.04
N ASP A 574 11.33 -8.25 -11.34
CA ASP A 574 12.03 -7.04 -10.87
C ASP A 574 13.03 -7.42 -9.77
N ASN A 575 12.52 -8.04 -8.69
CA ASN A 575 13.31 -8.53 -7.56
C ASN A 575 13.58 -10.03 -7.65
N ALA A 576 12.88 -10.77 -8.52
CA ALA A 576 13.02 -12.22 -8.70
C ALA A 576 12.92 -13.03 -7.38
N GLY A 577 12.18 -12.51 -6.40
CA GLY A 577 12.02 -13.15 -5.08
C GLY A 577 13.13 -12.83 -4.06
N GLU A 578 14.04 -11.90 -4.34
CA GLU A 578 15.14 -11.54 -3.42
C GLU A 578 14.71 -10.71 -2.20
N ILE A 579 13.54 -10.06 -2.23
CA ILE A 579 13.05 -9.18 -1.14
C ILE A 579 11.85 -9.80 -0.42
N ASP A 580 11.85 -9.77 0.92
CA ASP A 580 10.76 -10.27 1.79
C ASP A 580 10.00 -9.13 2.53
N PRO A 581 8.64 -9.19 2.59
CA PRO A 581 7.74 -9.93 1.72
C PRO A 581 7.87 -9.58 0.24
N VAL A 582 7.87 -10.64 -0.56
CA VAL A 582 7.89 -10.60 -2.02
C VAL A 582 6.64 -9.88 -2.56
N TRP A 583 5.53 -9.92 -1.82
CA TRP A 583 4.27 -9.28 -2.20
C TRP A 583 3.77 -8.31 -1.13
N ARG A 584 3.22 -7.17 -1.57
CA ARG A 584 2.53 -6.20 -0.71
C ARG A 584 1.16 -5.90 -1.29
N ALA A 585 0.17 -5.75 -0.42
CA ALA A 585 -1.23 -5.61 -0.83
C ALA A 585 -1.55 -4.27 -1.51
N PHE A 586 -0.79 -3.22 -1.18
CA PHE A 586 -0.99 -1.86 -1.65
C PHE A 586 0.29 -1.05 -1.42
N GLU A 587 0.30 0.16 -1.98
CA GLU A 587 1.34 1.16 -1.77
C GLU A 587 0.81 2.30 -0.91
N LEU A 588 1.71 2.88 -0.13
CA LEU A 588 1.45 4.06 0.70
C LEU A 588 2.22 5.22 0.08
N PHE A 589 1.58 6.40 0.01
CA PHE A 589 2.04 7.56 -0.76
C PHE A 589 2.24 8.81 0.10
#